data_AF-A0A2U0SKE1-F1
#
_entry.id   AF-A0A2U0SKE1-F1
#
_cell.length_a   1.000
_cell.length_b   1.000
_cell.length_c   1.000
_cell.angle_alpha   90.00
_cell.angle_beta   90.00
_cell.angle_gamma   90.00
#
_symmetry.space_group_name_H-M   'P 1'
#
loop_
_entity.id
_entity.type
_entity.pdbx_description
1 polymer ?
#
loop_
_entity_poly.entity_id
_entity_poly.type
_entity_poly.pdbx_seq_one_letter_code
_entity_poly.pdbx_strand_id
1 'polypeptide(L)'
;MQKELLSAYVDGEHVSNEFTAELCQNAELQASWNNFHAIRSVMREETPVFLGADFTAKMEALIDAEPEMVSQPTPEEVEQLPFVQKLKALFTPLTQVAVAAAVCLVAVFGVQTFNASQADKASDIPVLQTTPMLLQGAQQPVSYNAPAKDVATLGQLEQKNKRMGALLQNYEIQRRAQENAQK
;
A
#
# COMPACT_ATOMS: atom_id res chain seq x y z
N MET A 1 -9.76 51.68 14.07
CA MET A 1 -8.88 50.53 13.82
C MET A 1 -9.57 49.20 14.07
N GLN A 2 -10.19 48.93 15.23
CA GLN A 2 -10.80 47.60 15.48
C GLN A 2 -11.91 47.21 14.47
N LYS A 3 -12.77 48.16 14.05
CA LYS A 3 -13.80 47.90 13.03
C LYS A 3 -13.24 47.67 11.62
N GLU A 4 -12.05 48.17 11.33
CA GLU A 4 -11.33 47.93 10.07
C GLU A 4 -10.76 46.52 10.05
N LEU A 5 -10.13 46.09 11.15
CA LEU A 5 -9.70 44.70 11.35
C LEU A 5 -10.88 43.72 11.28
N LEU A 6 -12.03 44.11 11.84
CA LEU A 6 -13.25 43.31 11.75
C LEU A 6 -13.74 43.17 10.30
N SER A 7 -13.71 44.26 9.53
CA SER A 7 -14.07 44.23 8.10
C SER A 7 -13.14 43.31 7.31
N ALA A 8 -11.82 43.47 7.50
CA ALA A 8 -10.82 42.59 6.90
C ALA A 8 -11.08 41.11 7.25
N TYR A 9 -11.46 40.83 8.49
CA TYR A 9 -11.81 39.47 8.92
C TYR A 9 -13.08 38.93 8.24
N VAL A 10 -14.14 39.75 8.10
CA VAL A 10 -15.37 39.38 7.37
C VAL A 10 -15.08 39.09 5.89
N ASP A 11 -14.10 39.79 5.31
CA ASP A 11 -13.67 39.59 3.92
C ASP A 11 -12.75 38.38 3.74
N GLY A 12 -12.39 37.69 4.82
CA GLY A 12 -11.54 36.49 4.81
C GLY A 12 -10.05 36.81 4.78
N GLU A 13 -9.66 38.05 5.07
CA GLU A 13 -8.26 38.42 5.23
C GLU A 13 -7.69 37.89 6.55
N HIS A 14 -6.37 37.71 6.60
CA HIS A 14 -5.70 37.14 7.76
C HIS A 14 -5.61 38.16 8.91
N VAL A 15 -6.30 37.88 10.01
CA VAL A 15 -6.18 38.62 11.27
C VAL A 15 -5.45 37.82 12.34
N SER A 16 -5.00 38.48 13.41
CA SER A 16 -4.33 37.78 14.52
C SER A 16 -5.30 36.92 15.33
N ASN A 17 -4.81 35.78 15.84
CA ASN A 17 -5.58 34.92 16.76
C ASN A 17 -6.02 35.67 18.03
N GLU A 18 -5.22 36.64 18.47
CA GLU A 18 -5.52 37.52 19.60
C GLU A 18 -6.77 38.37 19.34
N PHE A 19 -6.93 38.90 18.12
CA PHE A 19 -8.11 39.65 17.73
C PHE A 19 -9.35 38.75 17.65
N THR A 20 -9.20 37.52 17.15
CA THR A 20 -10.31 36.55 17.17
C THR A 20 -10.77 36.25 18.59
N ALA A 21 -9.84 36.08 19.54
CA ALA A 21 -10.19 35.91 20.95
C ALA A 21 -10.87 37.15 21.55
N GLU A 22 -10.42 38.36 21.17
CA GLU A 22 -11.06 39.62 21.57
C GLU A 22 -12.48 39.75 21.02
N LEU A 23 -12.70 39.38 19.75
CA LEU A 23 -14.02 39.36 19.11
C LEU A 23 -14.99 38.42 19.85
N CYS A 24 -14.52 37.27 20.32
CA CYS A 24 -15.33 36.35 21.11
C CYS A 24 -15.72 36.87 22.50
N GLN A 25 -15.03 37.87 23.05
CA GLN A 25 -15.30 38.41 24.39
C GLN A 25 -16.03 39.76 24.36
N ASN A 26 -15.98 40.48 23.25
CA ASN A 26 -16.51 41.83 23.14
C ASN A 26 -17.88 41.88 22.44
N ALA A 27 -18.92 42.20 23.20
CA ALA A 27 -20.30 42.29 22.70
C ALA A 27 -20.51 43.36 21.61
N GLU A 28 -19.78 44.50 21.64
CA GLU A 28 -19.91 45.54 20.60
C GLU A 28 -19.34 45.04 19.25
N LEU A 29 -18.21 44.31 19.31
CA LEU A 29 -17.60 43.73 18.11
C LEU A 29 -18.47 42.60 17.53
N GLN A 30 -19.07 41.76 18.37
CA GLN A 30 -20.04 40.74 17.94
C GLN A 30 -21.28 41.34 17.29
N ALA A 31 -21.81 42.43 17.85
CA ALA A 31 -22.92 43.15 17.23
C ALA A 31 -22.54 43.73 15.87
N SER A 32 -21.34 44.31 15.76
CA SER A 32 -20.82 44.81 14.48
C SER A 32 -20.61 43.70 13.45
N TRP A 33 -20.11 42.54 13.88
CA TRP A 33 -19.93 41.34 13.05
C TRP A 33 -21.27 40.84 12.49
N ASN A 34 -22.29 40.72 13.35
CA ASN A 34 -23.63 40.34 12.93
C ASN A 34 -24.20 41.31 11.89
N ASN A 35 -24.08 42.62 12.13
CA ASN A 35 -24.55 43.65 11.21
C ASN A 35 -23.86 43.57 9.84
N PHE A 36 -22.54 43.34 9.79
CA PHE A 36 -21.81 43.20 8.53
C PHE A 36 -22.29 41.98 7.72
N HIS A 37 -22.50 40.84 8.36
CA HIS A 37 -23.06 39.67 7.69
C HIS A 37 -24.50 39.88 7.24
N ALA A 38 -25.34 40.51 8.06
CA ALA A 38 -26.71 40.84 7.68
C ALA A 38 -26.75 41.76 6.45
N ILE A 39 -25.98 42.85 6.45
CA ILE A 39 -25.89 43.78 5.31
C ILE A 39 -25.40 43.04 4.06
N ARG A 40 -24.37 42.20 4.20
CA ARG A 40 -23.80 41.40 3.09
C ARG A 40 -24.85 40.47 2.48
N SER A 41 -25.62 39.75 3.29
CA SER A 41 -26.66 38.84 2.79
C SER A 41 -27.80 39.59 2.10
N VAL A 42 -28.14 40.80 2.55
CA VAL A 42 -29.12 41.68 1.87
C VAL A 42 -28.58 42.14 0.52
N MET A 43 -27.35 42.66 0.49
CA MET A 43 -26.73 43.16 -0.74
C MET A 43 -26.58 42.08 -1.81
N ARG A 44 -26.42 40.82 -1.40
CA ARG A 44 -26.29 39.67 -2.30
C ARG A 44 -27.63 38.98 -2.60
N GLU A 45 -28.72 39.48 -2.03
CA GLU A 45 -30.06 38.89 -2.16
C GLU A 45 -30.10 37.40 -1.78
N GLU A 46 -29.25 36.99 -0.82
CA GLU A 46 -29.09 35.57 -0.44
C GLU A 46 -30.34 35.00 0.24
N THR A 47 -31.07 35.81 1.01
CA THR A 47 -32.28 35.34 1.72
C THR A 47 -33.24 36.51 2.02
N PRO A 48 -34.56 36.36 1.79
CA PRO A 48 -35.57 37.35 2.17
C PRO A 48 -35.99 37.28 3.65
N VAL A 49 -35.45 36.29 4.39
CA VAL A 49 -35.79 35.96 5.77
C VAL A 49 -34.66 36.41 6.68
N PHE A 50 -34.94 37.40 7.51
CA PHE A 50 -34.05 37.75 8.61
C PHE A 50 -34.41 36.93 9.83
N LEU A 51 -33.43 36.21 10.35
CA LEU A 51 -33.55 35.53 11.63
C LEU A 51 -33.72 36.60 12.72
N GLY A 52 -34.60 36.34 13.68
CA GLY A 52 -34.82 37.26 14.80
C GLY A 52 -33.54 37.45 15.63
N ALA A 53 -33.42 38.58 16.33
CA ALA A 53 -32.26 38.89 17.18
C ALA A 53 -31.93 37.78 18.20
N ASP A 54 -32.95 37.04 18.65
CA ASP A 54 -32.83 35.95 19.63
C ASP A 54 -32.40 34.61 19.01
N PHE A 55 -32.26 34.51 17.68
CA PHE A 55 -31.97 33.24 17.02
C PHE A 55 -30.61 32.67 17.48
N THR A 56 -29.55 33.48 17.43
CA THR A 56 -28.20 33.05 17.80
C THR A 56 -28.15 32.62 19.27
N ALA A 57 -28.83 33.34 20.17
CA ALA A 57 -28.90 33.00 21.59
C ALA A 57 -29.66 31.68 21.84
N LYS A 58 -30.73 31.41 21.08
CA LYS A 58 -31.42 30.12 21.14
C LYS A 58 -30.57 28.97 20.61
N MET A 59 -29.81 29.23 19.54
CA MET A 59 -28.90 28.24 18.96
C MET A 59 -27.77 27.89 19.93
N GLU A 60 -27.16 28.90 20.57
CA GLU A 60 -26.16 28.71 21.62
C GLU A 60 -26.68 27.82 22.74
N ALA A 61 -27.87 28.12 23.28
CA ALA A 61 -28.49 27.32 24.33
C ALA A 61 -28.82 25.88 23.89
N LEU A 62 -29.14 25.66 22.61
CA LEU A 62 -29.35 24.32 22.07
C LEU A 62 -28.05 23.55 21.94
N ILE A 63 -26.98 24.18 21.45
CA ILE A 63 -25.64 23.59 21.32
C ILE A 63 -25.09 23.20 22.69
N ASP A 64 -25.24 24.05 23.71
CA ASP A 64 -24.82 23.75 25.09
C ASP A 64 -25.60 22.56 25.70
N ALA A 65 -26.82 22.31 25.21
CA ALA A 65 -27.64 21.19 25.63
C ALA A 65 -27.36 19.89 24.85
N GLU A 66 -26.54 19.95 23.78
CA GLU A 66 -26.18 18.75 23.02
C GLU A 66 -25.24 17.86 23.85
N PRO A 67 -25.49 16.54 23.90
CA PRO A 67 -24.54 15.61 24.51
C PRO A 67 -23.24 15.62 23.69
N GLU A 68 -22.08 15.63 24.36
CA GLU A 68 -20.78 15.54 23.69
C GLU A 68 -20.80 14.39 22.67
N MET A 69 -20.74 14.74 21.38
CA MET A 69 -20.59 13.75 20.33
C MET A 69 -19.29 13.00 20.57
N VAL A 70 -19.42 11.69 20.83
CA VAL A 70 -18.29 10.77 20.79
C VAL A 70 -17.60 10.97 19.44
N SER A 71 -16.34 11.39 19.51
CA SER A 71 -15.50 11.73 18.37
C SER A 71 -15.65 10.71 17.24
N GLN A 72 -15.66 11.19 15.99
CA GLN A 72 -15.66 10.32 14.81
C GLN A 72 -14.54 9.27 14.98
N PRO A 73 -14.84 7.97 14.84
CA PRO A 73 -13.88 6.92 15.15
C PRO A 73 -12.64 7.12 14.30
N THR A 74 -11.49 7.10 14.95
CA THR A 74 -10.21 7.25 14.26
C THR A 74 -10.03 6.10 13.25
N PRO A 75 -9.29 6.27 12.15
CA PRO A 75 -9.04 5.19 11.19
C PRO A 75 -8.49 3.91 11.86
N GLU A 76 -7.71 4.08 12.92
CA GLU A 76 -7.17 3.00 13.74
C GLU A 76 -8.26 2.25 14.53
N GLU A 77 -9.23 2.97 15.11
CA GLU A 77 -10.40 2.35 15.75
C GLU A 77 -11.29 1.61 14.75
N VAL A 78 -11.46 2.16 13.54
CA VAL A 78 -12.24 1.52 12.47
C VAL A 78 -11.59 0.20 12.03
N GLU A 79 -10.26 0.12 11.97
CA GLU A 79 -9.54 -1.12 11.63
C GLU A 79 -9.65 -2.16 12.76
N GLN A 80 -9.80 -1.72 14.01
CA GLN A 80 -10.00 -2.60 15.16
C GLN A 80 -11.44 -3.13 15.30
N LEU A 81 -12.38 -2.65 14.49
CA LEU A 81 -13.75 -3.15 14.53
C LEU A 81 -13.81 -4.63 14.12
N PRO A 82 -14.53 -5.48 14.88
CA PRO A 82 -14.57 -6.92 14.66
C PRO A 82 -15.19 -7.31 13.30
N PHE A 83 -16.04 -6.44 12.74
CA PHE A 83 -16.61 -6.62 11.40
C PHE A 83 -15.55 -6.44 10.30
N VAL A 84 -14.74 -5.38 10.38
CA VAL A 84 -13.69 -5.07 9.40
C VAL A 84 -12.60 -6.15 9.42
N GLN A 85 -12.23 -6.62 10.61
CA GLN A 85 -11.27 -7.73 10.76
C GLN A 85 -11.78 -9.04 10.14
N LYS A 86 -13.06 -9.39 10.34
CA LYS A 86 -13.67 -10.58 9.72
C LYS A 86 -13.71 -10.48 8.20
N LEU A 87 -14.03 -9.30 7.67
CA LEU A 87 -14.02 -9.03 6.23
C LEU A 87 -12.61 -9.18 5.67
N LYS A 88 -11.62 -8.52 6.29
CA LYS A 88 -10.20 -8.61 5.91
C LYS A 88 -9.71 -10.05 5.92
N ALA A 89 -10.04 -10.83 6.96
CA ALA A 89 -9.66 -12.25 7.06
C ALA A 89 -10.26 -13.11 5.93
N LEU A 90 -11.50 -12.85 5.53
CA LEU A 90 -12.17 -13.57 4.44
C LEU A 90 -11.54 -13.25 3.07
N PHE A 91 -11.13 -12.01 2.85
CA PHE A 91 -10.60 -11.55 1.55
C PHE A 91 -9.07 -11.68 1.41
N THR A 92 -8.32 -11.75 2.52
CA THR A 92 -6.86 -11.95 2.50
C THR A 92 -6.38 -13.14 1.66
N PRO A 93 -6.98 -14.36 1.73
CA PRO A 93 -6.55 -15.46 0.88
C PRO A 93 -6.84 -15.20 -0.60
N LEU A 94 -7.90 -14.46 -0.93
CA LEU A 94 -8.22 -14.09 -2.31
C LEU A 94 -7.16 -13.15 -2.90
N THR A 95 -6.65 -12.22 -2.09
CA THR A 95 -5.58 -11.30 -2.51
C THR A 95 -4.29 -12.04 -2.82
N GLN A 96 -3.92 -13.04 -2.02
CA GLN A 96 -2.72 -13.85 -2.27
C GLN A 96 -2.83 -14.64 -3.58
N VAL A 97 -3.98 -15.26 -3.83
CA VAL A 97 -4.25 -15.98 -5.08
C VAL A 97 -4.24 -15.01 -6.26
N ALA A 98 -4.83 -13.81 -6.11
CA ALA A 98 -4.85 -12.80 -7.17
C ALA A 98 -3.45 -12.32 -7.56
N VAL A 99 -2.56 -12.09 -6.59
CA VAL A 99 -1.16 -11.70 -6.87
C VAL A 99 -0.43 -12.82 -7.60
N ALA A 100 -0.54 -14.07 -7.12
CA ALA A 100 0.09 -15.21 -7.77
C ALA A 100 -0.46 -15.40 -9.20
N ALA A 101 -1.78 -15.34 -9.37
CA ALA A 101 -2.43 -15.47 -10.67
C ALA A 101 -2.02 -14.37 -11.64
N ALA A 102 -1.91 -13.11 -11.19
CA ALA A 102 -1.44 -12.00 -12.01
C ALA A 102 0.00 -12.21 -12.49
N VAL A 103 0.90 -12.65 -11.61
CA VAL A 103 2.29 -12.98 -11.97
C VAL A 103 2.33 -14.13 -12.98
N CYS A 104 1.52 -15.17 -12.80
CA CYS A 104 1.41 -16.27 -13.76
C CYS A 104 0.88 -15.81 -15.12
N LEU A 105 -0.14 -14.94 -15.14
CA LEU A 105 -0.73 -14.39 -16.37
C LEU A 105 0.33 -13.58 -17.13
N VAL A 106 1.06 -12.70 -16.44
CA VAL A 106 2.16 -11.92 -17.04
C VAL A 106 3.27 -12.83 -17.57
N ALA A 107 3.63 -13.90 -16.85
CA ALA A 107 4.67 -14.83 -17.31
C ALA A 107 4.23 -15.61 -18.56
N VAL A 108 3.01 -16.16 -18.57
CA VAL A 108 2.52 -16.98 -19.69
C VAL A 108 2.25 -16.13 -20.93
N PHE A 109 1.48 -15.04 -20.79
CA PHE A 109 1.16 -14.17 -21.91
C PHE A 109 2.35 -13.31 -22.32
N GLY A 110 3.17 -12.85 -21.37
CA GLY A 110 4.40 -12.12 -21.67
C GLY A 110 5.41 -12.95 -22.47
N VAL A 111 5.61 -14.23 -22.14
CA VAL A 111 6.52 -15.12 -22.90
C VAL A 111 5.96 -15.47 -24.28
N GLN A 112 4.65 -15.67 -24.42
CA GLN A 112 4.03 -15.88 -25.74
C GLN A 112 4.10 -14.62 -26.61
N THR A 113 3.78 -13.44 -26.06
CA THR A 113 3.89 -12.16 -26.78
C THR A 113 5.34 -11.85 -27.15
N PHE A 114 6.30 -12.07 -26.23
CA PHE A 114 7.72 -11.83 -26.50
C PHE A 114 8.32 -12.80 -27.53
N ASN A 115 7.90 -14.08 -27.53
CA ASN A 115 8.33 -15.03 -28.57
C ASN A 115 7.63 -14.78 -29.91
N ALA A 116 6.34 -14.42 -29.92
CA ALA A 116 5.62 -14.07 -31.16
C ALA A 116 6.19 -12.81 -31.82
N SER A 117 6.59 -11.80 -31.04
CA SER A 117 7.29 -10.62 -31.56
C SER A 117 8.74 -10.88 -32.00
N GLN A 118 9.38 -11.96 -31.53
CA GLN A 118 10.69 -12.42 -32.05
C GLN A 118 10.57 -13.34 -33.27
N ALA A 119 9.43 -14.04 -33.45
CA ALA A 119 9.19 -14.88 -34.61
C ALA A 119 9.17 -14.09 -35.93
N ASP A 120 8.77 -12.82 -35.91
CA ASP A 120 8.89 -11.89 -37.05
C ASP A 120 10.33 -11.37 -37.26
N LYS A 121 11.30 -11.72 -36.40
CA LYS A 121 12.70 -11.27 -36.47
C LYS A 121 13.76 -12.37 -36.47
N ALA A 122 13.38 -13.65 -36.48
CA ALA A 122 14.33 -14.77 -36.49
C ALA A 122 14.12 -15.65 -37.72
N SER A 123 14.74 -15.25 -38.82
CA SER A 123 15.16 -16.15 -39.89
C SER A 123 16.11 -17.23 -39.34
N ASP A 124 15.97 -18.44 -39.90
CA ASP A 124 16.85 -19.62 -39.81
C ASP A 124 16.84 -20.49 -38.53
N ILE A 125 16.15 -21.64 -38.67
CA ILE A 125 16.43 -23.01 -38.19
C ILE A 125 17.01 -23.18 -36.77
N PRO A 126 16.26 -23.79 -35.83
CA PRO A 126 16.83 -24.38 -34.62
C PRO A 126 16.84 -25.91 -34.64
N VAL A 127 18.02 -26.46 -34.40
CA VAL A 127 18.34 -27.88 -34.18
C VAL A 127 17.84 -28.29 -32.78
N LEU A 128 17.34 -29.53 -32.66
CA LEU A 128 16.88 -30.13 -31.41
C LEU A 128 17.96 -30.08 -30.31
N GLN A 129 17.84 -29.14 -29.38
CA GLN A 129 18.73 -29.00 -28.23
C GLN A 129 18.06 -29.56 -26.97
N THR A 130 18.36 -30.82 -26.64
CA THR A 130 17.87 -31.52 -25.46
C THR A 130 18.80 -31.30 -24.27
N THR A 131 18.60 -30.21 -23.53
CA THR A 131 19.14 -30.10 -22.16
C THR A 131 18.12 -30.70 -21.19
N PRO A 132 18.48 -31.77 -20.44
CA PRO A 132 17.53 -32.39 -19.51
C PRO A 132 17.30 -31.46 -18.30
N MET A 133 16.11 -30.88 -18.21
CA MET A 133 15.58 -30.20 -17.02
C MET A 133 15.35 -31.13 -15.80
N LEU A 134 15.92 -32.33 -15.80
CA LEU A 134 15.76 -33.33 -14.74
C LEU A 134 16.73 -33.16 -13.55
N LEU A 135 17.43 -32.03 -13.45
CA LEU A 135 18.31 -31.72 -12.31
C LEU A 135 17.81 -30.55 -11.45
N GLN A 136 16.53 -30.15 -11.56
CA GLN A 136 15.94 -29.12 -10.70
C GLN A 136 15.25 -29.69 -9.43
N GLY A 137 15.30 -31.01 -9.25
CA GLY A 137 14.72 -31.73 -8.10
C GLY A 137 15.74 -32.27 -7.08
N ALA A 138 17.04 -32.01 -7.25
CA ALA A 138 18.06 -32.42 -6.29
C ALA A 138 18.02 -31.48 -5.06
N GLN A 139 17.17 -31.86 -4.11
CA GLN A 139 17.12 -31.41 -2.72
C GLN A 139 18.50 -30.99 -2.20
N GLN A 140 18.71 -29.68 -1.97
CA GLN A 140 19.83 -29.20 -1.17
C GLN A 140 19.44 -29.32 0.32
N PRO A 141 20.24 -30.00 1.16
CA PRO A 141 19.94 -30.20 2.57
C PRO A 141 19.95 -28.85 3.32
N VAL A 142 18.90 -28.60 4.09
CA VAL A 142 18.71 -27.41 4.92
C VAL A 142 19.62 -27.49 6.15
N SER A 143 20.92 -27.26 5.97
CA SER A 143 21.84 -27.07 7.09
C SER A 143 21.87 -25.58 7.46
N TYR A 144 21.19 -25.25 8.55
CA TYR A 144 20.89 -23.88 8.99
C TYR A 144 22.06 -23.17 9.70
N ASN A 145 23.32 -23.38 9.29
CA ASN A 145 24.44 -22.61 9.86
C ASN A 145 25.73 -22.59 9.00
N ALA A 146 25.68 -22.00 7.80
CA ALA A 146 26.90 -21.64 7.06
C ALA A 146 26.87 -20.13 6.73
N PRO A 147 27.89 -19.35 7.11
CA PRO A 147 27.92 -17.91 6.86
C PRO A 147 27.93 -17.62 5.35
N ALA A 148 27.19 -16.58 4.96
CA ALA A 148 26.90 -16.15 3.59
C ALA A 148 28.11 -15.59 2.81
N LYS A 149 29.23 -16.32 2.78
CA LYS A 149 30.44 -15.90 2.05
C LYS A 149 30.95 -16.86 0.98
N ASP A 150 30.32 -18.02 0.81
CA ASP A 150 30.66 -18.95 -0.28
C ASP A 150 29.46 -19.20 -1.19
N VAL A 151 29.11 -18.20 -2.00
CA VAL A 151 28.37 -18.44 -3.24
C VAL A 151 29.37 -19.15 -4.16
N ALA A 152 29.29 -20.48 -4.25
CA ALA A 152 30.17 -21.27 -5.08
C ALA A 152 30.17 -20.72 -6.52
N THR A 153 31.30 -20.11 -6.92
CA THR A 153 31.48 -19.57 -8.26
C THR A 153 31.28 -20.70 -9.27
N LEU A 154 30.62 -20.44 -10.41
CA LEU A 154 30.28 -21.45 -11.42
C LEU A 154 31.44 -22.43 -11.73
N GLY A 155 32.68 -21.94 -11.79
CA GLY A 155 33.87 -22.78 -12.00
C GLY A 155 34.17 -23.76 -10.85
N GLN A 156 33.91 -23.39 -9.59
CA GLN A 156 34.05 -24.30 -8.45
C GLN A 156 32.98 -25.39 -8.45
N LEU A 157 31.77 -25.08 -8.94
CA LEU A 157 30.69 -26.04 -9.10
C LEU A 157 31.03 -27.07 -10.19
N GLU A 158 31.57 -26.61 -11.32
CA GLU A 158 32.00 -27.49 -12.40
C GLU A 158 33.15 -28.41 -11.97
N GLN A 159 34.13 -27.88 -11.21
CA GLN A 159 35.22 -28.67 -10.64
C GLN A 159 34.70 -29.77 -9.69
N LYS A 160 33.69 -29.45 -8.88
CA LYS A 160 33.02 -30.41 -7.97
C LYS A 160 32.27 -31.48 -8.76
N ASN A 161 31.56 -31.10 -9.81
CA ASN A 161 30.84 -32.04 -10.68
C ASN A 161 31.80 -33.00 -11.40
N LYS A 162 32.94 -32.50 -11.91
CA LYS A 162 33.98 -33.35 -12.52
C LYS A 162 34.56 -34.36 -11.52
N ARG A 163 34.81 -33.94 -10.28
CA ARG A 163 35.28 -34.85 -9.22
C ARG A 163 34.24 -35.90 -8.85
N MET A 164 32.96 -35.52 -8.73
CA MET A 164 31.88 -36.48 -8.43
C MET A 164 31.68 -37.49 -9.56
N GLY A 165 31.77 -37.06 -10.82
CA GLY A 165 31.69 -37.98 -11.97
C GLY A 165 32.79 -39.04 -11.93
N ALA A 166 34.03 -38.64 -11.64
CA ALA A 166 35.14 -39.57 -11.51
C ALA A 166 34.97 -40.55 -10.33
N LEU A 167 34.38 -40.10 -9.22
CA LEU A 167 34.10 -40.97 -8.07
C LEU A 167 32.99 -41.99 -8.38
N LEU A 168 31.92 -41.57 -9.05
CA LEU A 168 30.83 -42.47 -9.46
C LEU A 168 31.32 -43.53 -10.43
N GLN A 169 32.13 -43.12 -11.43
CA GLN A 169 32.73 -44.07 -12.36
C GLN A 169 33.62 -45.08 -11.64
N ASN A 170 34.46 -44.63 -10.69
CA ASN A 170 35.29 -45.54 -9.89
C ASN A 170 34.44 -46.47 -9.01
N TYR A 171 33.33 -45.97 -8.44
CA TYR A 171 32.43 -46.78 -7.64
C TYR A 171 31.77 -47.88 -8.48
N GLU A 172 31.30 -47.58 -9.69
CA GLU A 172 30.74 -48.61 -10.58
C GLU A 172 31.78 -49.65 -11.00
N ILE A 173 33.02 -49.22 -11.27
CA ILE A 173 34.12 -50.14 -11.57
C ILE A 173 34.41 -51.05 -10.36
N GLN A 174 34.48 -50.49 -9.15
CA GLN A 174 34.66 -51.28 -7.94
C GLN A 174 33.49 -52.23 -7.70
N ARG A 175 32.25 -51.79 -7.90
CA ARG A 175 31.08 -52.64 -7.73
C ARG A 175 31.09 -53.80 -8.71
N ARG A 176 31.42 -53.56 -9.98
CA ARG A 176 31.56 -54.62 -10.99
C ARG A 176 32.75 -55.53 -10.69
N ALA A 177 33.86 -55.00 -10.19
CA ALA A 177 34.99 -55.80 -9.77
C ALA A 177 34.63 -56.70 -8.57
N GLN A 178 33.84 -56.19 -7.61
CA GLN A 178 33.33 -56.97 -6.49
C GLN A 178 32.29 -58.01 -6.92
N GLU A 179 31.37 -57.66 -7.81
CA GLU A 179 30.40 -58.59 -8.42
C GLU A 179 31.12 -59.71 -9.19
N ASN A 180 32.22 -59.40 -9.88
CA ASN A 180 33.03 -60.39 -10.62
C ASN A 180 33.98 -61.19 -9.72
N ALA A 181 34.32 -60.72 -8.52
CA ALA A 181 35.12 -61.46 -7.54
C ALA A 181 34.30 -62.46 -6.70
N GLN A 182 32.96 -62.42 -6.82
CA GLN A 182 32.04 -63.36 -6.18
C GLN A 182 31.54 -64.48 -7.11
N LYS A 183 32.13 -64.61 -8.30
CA LYS A 183 31.98 -65.77 -9.21
C LYS A 183 33.31 -66.50 -9.33
#